data_AF-W0V2S6-F1
#
_entry.id   AF-W0V2S6-F1
#
_cell.length_a   1.000
_cell.length_b   1.000
_cell.length_c   1.000
_cell.angle_alpha   90.00
_cell.angle_beta   90.00
_cell.angle_gamma   90.00
#
_symmetry.space_group_name_H-M   'P 1'
#
loop_
_entity.id
_entity.type
_entity.pdbx_description
1 polymer ?
#
loop_
_entity_poly.entity_id
_entity_poly.type
_entity_poly.pdbx_seq_one_letter_code
_entity_poly.pdbx_strand_id
1 'polypeptide(L)'
;MKKILACAILSLSFTPAAYADDYKKSYCSNQEYVTQGSKYPHLHCAKDFYVYSESSSNHKYMAQGSEIYCERTRAAIDDVKARGPNGVIGYQQVLDSLLSFARVYCKK
;
A
#
# COMPACT_ATOMS: atom_id res chain seq x y z
N MET A 1 37.68 -38.31 -4.63
CA MET A 1 36.27 -38.50 -5.07
C MET A 1 35.38 -37.57 -4.26
N LYS A 2 34.80 -36.52 -4.85
CA LYS A 2 33.90 -35.58 -4.17
C LYS A 2 32.57 -35.55 -4.93
N LYS A 3 31.52 -36.09 -4.31
CA LYS A 3 30.15 -36.06 -4.84
C LYS A 3 29.55 -34.69 -4.52
N ILE A 4 29.29 -33.87 -5.54
CA ILE A 4 28.54 -32.63 -5.40
C ILE A 4 27.06 -33.01 -5.49
N LEU A 5 26.36 -32.94 -4.37
CA LEU A 5 24.93 -33.14 -4.29
C LEU A 5 24.24 -31.86 -4.79
N ALA A 6 23.81 -31.84 -6.04
CA ALA A 6 23.05 -30.74 -6.61
C ALA A 6 21.62 -30.78 -6.04
N CYS A 7 21.33 -29.91 -5.07
CA CYS A 7 19.99 -29.73 -4.53
C CYS A 7 19.21 -28.81 -5.49
N ALA A 8 18.37 -29.40 -6.33
CA ALA A 8 17.49 -28.67 -7.23
C ALA A 8 16.39 -27.98 -6.39
N ILE A 9 16.56 -26.68 -6.14
CA ILE A 9 15.54 -25.84 -5.50
C ILE A 9 14.42 -25.61 -6.51
N LEU A 10 13.36 -26.41 -6.40
CA LEU A 10 12.12 -26.25 -7.17
C LEU A 10 11.48 -24.93 -6.77
N SER A 11 11.59 -23.93 -7.62
CA SER A 11 11.01 -22.60 -7.41
C SER A 11 9.49 -22.68 -7.65
N LEU A 12 8.72 -22.96 -6.60
CA LEU A 12 7.26 -22.86 -6.66
C LEU A 12 6.89 -21.40 -6.93
N SER A 13 6.48 -21.13 -8.16
CA SER A 13 5.93 -19.86 -8.57
C SER A 13 4.51 -19.76 -8.01
N PHE A 14 4.36 -19.25 -6.79
CA PHE A 14 3.06 -18.85 -6.26
C PHE A 14 2.57 -17.65 -7.09
N THR A 15 1.64 -17.89 -8.02
CA THR A 15 0.78 -16.83 -8.56
C THR A 15 -0.34 -16.61 -7.53
N PRO A 16 -0.36 -15.50 -6.77
CA PRO A 16 -1.50 -15.22 -5.93
C PRO A 16 -2.72 -15.02 -6.83
N ALA A 17 -3.76 -15.83 -6.61
CA ALA A 17 -5.08 -15.56 -7.16
C ALA A 17 -5.51 -14.17 -6.68
N ALA A 18 -5.86 -13.29 -7.61
CA ALA A 18 -6.27 -11.92 -7.35
C ALA A 18 -7.66 -11.90 -6.68
N TYR A 19 -7.72 -12.24 -5.40
CA TYR A 19 -8.84 -11.87 -4.56
C TYR A 19 -8.70 -10.38 -4.24
N ALA A 20 -9.81 -9.63 -4.28
CA ALA A 20 -9.82 -8.26 -3.79
C ALA A 20 -9.42 -8.30 -2.31
N ASP A 21 -8.21 -7.82 -2.03
CA ASP A 21 -7.66 -7.75 -0.69
C ASP A 21 -8.53 -6.85 0.18
N ASP A 22 -8.81 -7.25 1.42
CA ASP A 22 -9.42 -6.34 2.40
C ASP A 22 -8.37 -5.28 2.79
N TYR A 23 -8.29 -4.20 2.00
CA TYR A 23 -7.24 -3.20 2.15
C TYR A 23 -7.31 -2.50 3.52
N LYS A 24 -8.53 -2.29 4.03
CA LYS A 24 -8.77 -1.79 5.39
C LYS A 24 -8.13 -2.69 6.45
N LYS A 25 -8.30 -4.01 6.35
CA LYS A 25 -7.69 -4.96 7.28
C LYS A 25 -6.17 -5.06 7.10
N SER A 26 -5.70 -5.17 5.87
CA SER A 26 -4.30 -5.44 5.55
C SER A 26 -3.37 -4.25 5.73
N TYR A 27 -3.83 -3.03 5.42
CA TYR A 27 -2.98 -1.84 5.35
C TYR A 27 -3.37 -0.74 6.32
N CYS A 28 -4.56 -0.79 6.93
CA CYS A 28 -5.10 0.33 7.71
C CYS A 28 -5.51 -0.05 9.13
N SER A 29 -4.99 -1.15 9.66
CA SER A 29 -5.30 -1.63 11.01
C SER A 29 -6.80 -1.74 11.29
N ASN A 30 -7.58 -2.11 10.26
CA ASN A 30 -9.03 -2.16 10.27
C ASN A 30 -9.72 -0.81 10.59
N GLN A 31 -9.05 0.30 10.34
CA GLN A 31 -9.60 1.66 10.44
C GLN A 31 -10.02 2.16 9.04
N GLU A 32 -11.10 2.94 8.99
CA GLU A 32 -11.51 3.63 7.76
C GLU A 32 -10.46 4.70 7.39
N TYR A 33 -9.96 5.43 8.37
CA TYR A 33 -8.90 6.42 8.19
C TYR A 33 -7.67 5.99 8.97
N VAL A 34 -6.50 6.00 8.33
CA VAL A 34 -5.24 5.88 9.05
C VAL A 34 -4.98 7.22 9.73
N THR A 35 -5.40 7.32 11.00
CA THR A 35 -5.29 8.44 11.96
C THR A 35 -6.55 9.32 12.15
N GLN A 36 -6.44 10.63 12.44
CA GLN A 36 -7.52 11.48 13.00
C GLN A 36 -8.69 11.75 12.02
N GLY A 37 -9.39 10.71 11.61
CA GLY A 37 -10.59 10.78 10.78
C GLY A 37 -10.33 11.33 9.38
N SER A 38 -11.30 12.06 8.85
CA SER A 38 -11.36 12.52 7.46
C SER A 38 -10.62 13.85 7.18
N LYS A 39 -9.76 14.34 8.10
CA LYS A 39 -8.98 15.57 7.87
C LYS A 39 -7.95 15.36 6.77
N TYR A 40 -7.78 16.33 5.88
CA TYR A 40 -6.80 16.22 4.78
C TYR A 40 -5.39 16.70 5.20
N PRO A 41 -4.34 16.15 4.58
CA PRO A 41 -4.36 14.93 3.76
C PRO A 41 -4.53 13.67 4.64
N HIS A 42 -5.25 12.66 4.15
CA HIS A 42 -5.43 11.39 4.86
C HIS A 42 -5.38 10.18 3.92
N LEU A 43 -5.17 9.03 4.54
CA LEU A 43 -5.30 7.73 3.91
C LEU A 43 -6.62 7.10 4.34
N HIS A 44 -7.50 6.82 3.37
CA HIS A 44 -8.81 6.22 3.56
C HIS A 44 -8.83 4.83 2.92
N CYS A 45 -9.37 3.88 3.67
CA CYS A 45 -9.37 2.47 3.33
C CYS A 45 -10.74 1.85 3.56
N ALA A 46 -11.18 1.07 2.59
CA ALA A 46 -12.29 0.15 2.75
C ALA A 46 -11.86 -1.27 2.36
N LYS A 47 -12.83 -2.18 2.29
CA LYS A 47 -12.56 -3.55 1.84
C LYS A 47 -12.04 -3.57 0.41
N ASP A 48 -12.50 -2.68 -0.45
CA ASP A 48 -12.26 -2.73 -1.90
C ASP A 48 -11.49 -1.53 -2.43
N PHE A 49 -11.14 -0.54 -1.60
CA PHE A 49 -10.28 0.55 -2.05
C PHE A 49 -9.25 0.96 -1.02
N TYR A 50 -8.19 1.57 -1.54
CA TYR A 50 -7.09 2.15 -0.78
C TYR A 50 -6.74 3.48 -1.45
N VAL A 51 -7.03 4.61 -0.79
CA VAL A 51 -6.96 5.95 -1.40
C VAL A 51 -6.27 6.95 -0.48
N TYR A 52 -5.31 7.69 -1.04
CA TYR A 52 -4.71 8.84 -0.39
C TYR A 52 -5.39 10.11 -0.91
N SER A 53 -6.01 10.87 -0.01
CA SER A 53 -6.75 12.08 -0.36
C SER A 53 -5.99 13.30 0.15
N GLU A 54 -5.63 14.19 -0.75
CA GLU A 54 -4.95 15.45 -0.42
C GLU A 54 -5.95 16.58 -0.13
N SER A 55 -7.14 16.49 -0.71
CA SER A 55 -8.28 17.39 -0.51
C SER A 55 -9.57 16.71 -0.93
N SER A 56 -10.71 17.40 -0.82
CA SER A 56 -12.02 16.88 -1.24
C SER A 56 -12.19 16.61 -2.72
N SER A 57 -11.26 17.06 -3.58
CA SER A 57 -11.29 16.85 -5.03
C SER A 57 -10.04 16.16 -5.57
N ASN A 58 -9.06 15.88 -4.71
CA ASN A 58 -7.81 15.26 -5.10
C ASN A 58 -7.63 13.92 -4.37
N HIS A 59 -8.06 12.85 -5.04
CA HIS A 59 -8.01 11.48 -4.55
C HIS A 59 -7.08 10.63 -5.41
N LYS A 60 -6.04 10.07 -4.81
CA LYS A 60 -5.11 9.12 -5.42
C LYS A 60 -5.54 7.72 -5.03
N TYR A 61 -6.33 7.07 -5.87
CA TYR A 61 -6.66 5.65 -5.68
C TYR A 61 -5.43 4.81 -6.00
N MET A 62 -4.88 4.13 -5.00
CA MET A 62 -3.81 3.14 -5.15
C MET A 62 -4.37 1.76 -5.44
N ALA A 63 -5.58 1.47 -4.95
CA ALA A 63 -6.35 0.30 -5.31
C ALA A 63 -7.85 0.61 -5.38
N GLN A 64 -8.55 -0.06 -6.30
CA GLN A 64 -10.00 -0.08 -6.39
C GLN A 64 -10.46 -1.41 -7.00
N GLY A 65 -11.24 -2.19 -6.25
CA GLY A 65 -11.55 -3.58 -6.58
C GLY A 65 -10.28 -4.41 -6.77
N SER A 66 -10.13 -5.02 -7.95
CA SER A 66 -8.96 -5.79 -8.36
C SER A 66 -7.88 -4.95 -9.05
N GLU A 67 -8.11 -3.66 -9.28
CA GLU A 67 -7.14 -2.79 -9.94
C GLU A 67 -6.15 -2.21 -8.93
N ILE A 68 -4.87 -2.21 -9.32
CA ILE A 68 -3.73 -1.70 -8.54
C ILE A 68 -3.02 -0.62 -9.37
N TYR A 69 -2.87 0.58 -8.81
CA TYR A 69 -2.31 1.74 -9.50
C TYR A 69 -0.94 2.12 -8.93
N CYS A 70 0.10 1.39 -9.33
CA CYS A 70 1.43 1.57 -8.74
C CYS A 70 2.08 2.94 -8.95
N GLU A 71 1.80 3.62 -10.06
CA GLU A 71 2.26 4.99 -10.27
C GLU A 71 1.65 5.97 -9.26
N ARG A 72 0.35 5.81 -8.96
CA ARG A 72 -0.35 6.61 -7.96
C ARG A 72 0.16 6.33 -6.56
N THR A 73 0.47 5.06 -6.24
CA THR A 73 1.11 4.68 -4.97
C THR A 73 2.46 5.37 -4.79
N ARG A 74 3.32 5.34 -5.81
CA ARG A 74 4.63 6.01 -5.75
C ARG A 74 4.46 7.52 -5.58
N ALA A 75 3.54 8.15 -6.34
CA ALA A 75 3.24 9.57 -6.21
C ALA A 75 2.68 9.96 -4.82
N ALA A 76 1.88 9.09 -4.19
CA ALA A 76 1.40 9.32 -2.82
C ALA A 76 2.54 9.21 -1.79
N ILE A 77 3.45 8.24 -1.94
CA ILE A 77 4.64 8.11 -1.09
C ILE A 77 5.51 9.37 -1.18
N ASP A 78 5.76 9.86 -2.39
CA ASP A 78 6.59 11.04 -2.61
C ASP A 78 5.95 12.30 -2.03
N ASP A 79 4.63 12.47 -2.20
CA ASP A 79 3.89 13.60 -1.61
C ASP A 79 3.91 13.57 -0.08
N VAL A 80 3.65 12.41 0.54
CA VAL A 80 3.71 12.24 2.01
C VAL A 80 5.10 12.59 2.53
N LYS A 81 6.17 12.08 1.88
CA LYS A 81 7.56 12.40 2.25
C LYS A 81 7.87 13.89 2.11
N ALA A 82 7.41 14.54 1.04
CA ALA A 82 7.66 15.95 0.79
C ALA A 82 6.97 16.85 1.84
N ARG A 83 5.76 16.48 2.29
CA ARG A 83 5.02 17.19 3.34
C ARG A 83 5.60 17.00 4.73
N GLY A 84 6.17 15.83 5.01
CA GLY A 84 6.79 15.50 6.29
C GLY A 84 5.80 15.45 7.48
N PRO A 85 6.33 15.33 8.71
CA PRO A 85 5.51 15.12 9.92
C PRO A 85 4.59 16.29 10.28
N ASN A 86 4.90 17.50 9.82
CA ASN A 86 4.08 18.69 10.07
C ASN A 86 2.98 18.88 9.01
N GLY A 87 3.06 18.21 7.87
CA GLY A 87 2.11 18.34 6.76
C GLY A 87 1.15 17.16 6.61
N VAL A 88 1.39 16.05 7.31
CA VAL A 88 0.55 14.84 7.30
C VAL A 88 0.29 14.38 8.73
N ILE A 89 -0.97 14.41 9.14
CA ILE A 89 -1.37 13.84 10.44
C ILE A 89 -1.09 12.35 10.40
N GLY A 90 -0.37 11.85 11.40
CA GLY A 90 0.02 10.45 11.43
C GLY A 90 1.00 10.05 10.33
N TYR A 91 1.86 11.00 9.92
CA TYR A 91 2.88 10.84 8.89
C TYR A 91 3.53 9.45 8.85
N GLN A 92 4.01 8.95 9.99
CA GLN A 92 4.70 7.67 10.02
C GLN A 92 3.75 6.50 9.73
N GLN A 93 2.55 6.49 10.31
CA GLN A 93 1.57 5.43 10.04
C GLN A 93 1.10 5.45 8.57
N VAL A 94 0.85 6.64 8.02
CA VAL A 94 0.47 6.80 6.61
C VAL A 94 1.59 6.31 5.69
N LEU A 95 2.83 6.73 5.95
CA LEU A 95 3.99 6.34 5.16
C LEU A 95 4.25 4.83 5.23
N ASP A 96 4.20 4.24 6.42
CA ASP A 96 4.41 2.80 6.62
C ASP A 96 3.33 1.98 5.92
N SER A 97 2.07 2.43 5.98
CA SER A 97 0.96 1.81 5.25
C SER A 97 1.21 1.81 3.74
N LEU A 98 1.57 2.97 3.17
CA LEU A 98 1.85 3.11 1.74
C LEU A 98 3.06 2.27 1.29
N LEU A 99 4.13 2.24 2.09
CA LEU A 99 5.31 1.44 1.80
C LEU A 99 5.03 -0.07 1.90
N SER A 100 4.20 -0.48 2.85
CA SER A 100 3.77 -1.88 2.99
C SER A 100 2.97 -2.31 1.76
N PHE A 101 1.98 -1.51 1.36
CA PHE A 101 1.20 -1.75 0.14
C PHE A 101 2.11 -1.83 -1.10
N ALA A 102 3.01 -0.87 -1.28
CA ALA A 102 3.92 -0.83 -2.41
C ALA A 102 4.84 -2.07 -2.46
N ARG A 103 5.29 -2.59 -1.31
CA ARG A 103 6.15 -3.78 -1.25
C ARG A 103 5.45 -5.04 -1.76
N VAL A 104 4.15 -5.17 -1.50
CA VAL A 104 3.35 -6.33 -1.94
C VAL A 104 3.00 -6.22 -3.41
N TYR A 105 2.50 -5.06 -3.81
CA TYR A 105 1.83 -4.88 -5.10
C TYR A 105 2.71 -4.24 -6.18
N CYS A 106 3.59 -3.33 -5.78
CA CYS A 106 4.33 -2.47 -6.68
C CYS A 106 5.80 -2.85 -6.66
N LYS A 107 6.08 -4.02 -7.24
CA LYS A 107 7.46 -4.45 -7.54
C LYS A 107 8.15 -3.38 -8.39
N LYS A 108 9.46 -3.24 -8.19
CA LYS A 108 10.30 -2.30 -8.95
C LYS A 108 10.38 -2.73 -10.41
#